data_AF-A0AAW5JPH8-F1
#
_entry.id   AF-A0AAW5JPH8-F1
#
_cell.length_a   1.000
_cell.length_b   1.000
_cell.length_c   1.000
_cell.angle_alpha   90.00
_cell.angle_beta   90.00
_cell.angle_gamma   90.00
#
_symmetry.space_group_name_H-M   'P 1'
#
loop_
_entity.id
_entity.type
_entity.pdbx_description
1 polymer ?
#
loop_
_entity_poly.entity_id
_entity_poly.type
_entity_poly.pdbx_seq_one_letter_code
_entity_poly.pdbx_strand_id
1 'polypeptide(L)'
;DEVKRFAECSFEPSSKVNTDALQSFQTALKDFEHHFEVFEKGDGDLRWVHTLISNVKSFVLGTYHGLGKKHLQAYFDEFAFRFNRRFWQDQLFSRLAYAVMDSHILGYVDLTR
;
A
#
# COMPACT_ATOMS: atom_id res chain seq x y z
N ASP A 1 6.84 18.60 0.30
CA ASP A 1 5.66 18.89 -0.56
C ASP A 1 4.83 17.66 -0.86
N GLU A 2 5.40 16.60 -1.45
CA GLU A 2 4.61 15.41 -1.81
C GLU A 2 3.96 14.69 -0.63
N VAL A 3 4.70 14.52 0.48
CA VAL A 3 4.18 13.90 1.72
C VAL A 3 3.01 14.71 2.30
N LYS A 4 3.10 16.05 2.26
CA LYS A 4 2.04 16.93 2.75
C LYS A 4 0.78 16.79 1.89
N ARG A 5 0.95 16.86 0.56
CA ARG A 5 -0.15 16.63 -0.39
C ARG A 5 -0.80 15.27 -0.19
N PHE A 6 -0.01 14.22 0.00
CA PHE A 6 -0.53 12.88 0.25
C PHE A 6 -1.37 12.83 1.53
N ALA A 7 -0.88 13.41 2.62
CA ALA A 7 -1.58 13.43 3.90
C ALA A 7 -2.91 14.18 3.80
N GLU A 8 -2.93 15.35 3.18
CA GLU A 8 -4.15 16.16 2.98
C GLU A 8 -5.20 15.47 2.11
N CYS A 9 -4.77 14.67 1.12
CA CYS A 9 -5.69 13.93 0.27
C CYS A 9 -6.18 12.61 0.89
N SER A 10 -5.45 12.05 1.86
CA SER A 10 -5.67 10.67 2.33
C SER A 10 -6.18 10.58 3.77
N PHE A 11 -5.92 11.60 4.60
CA PHE A 11 -6.26 11.60 6.02
C PHE A 11 -7.38 12.60 6.28
N GLU A 12 -8.31 12.25 7.17
CA GLU A 12 -9.22 13.27 7.70
C GLU A 12 -8.45 14.26 8.57
N PRO A 13 -8.78 15.57 8.55
CA PRO A 13 -8.05 16.59 9.31
C PRO A 13 -7.94 16.33 10.82
N SER A 14 -8.91 15.64 11.42
CA SER A 14 -8.92 15.27 12.84
C SER A 14 -8.20 13.95 13.15
N SER A 15 -7.51 13.35 12.18
CA SER A 15 -6.82 12.08 12.37
C SER A 15 -5.57 12.24 13.22
N LYS A 16 -5.39 11.32 14.16
CA LYS A 16 -4.11 11.14 14.87
C LYS A 16 -3.16 10.35 14.00
N VAL A 17 -2.02 10.92 13.66
CA VAL A 17 -1.04 10.30 12.78
C VAL A 17 0.19 9.91 13.60
N ASN A 18 0.55 8.63 13.57
CA ASN A 18 1.77 8.13 14.19
C ASN A 18 2.77 7.78 13.08
N THR A 19 3.98 8.34 13.14
CA THR A 19 5.05 8.01 12.16
C THR A 19 6.37 7.70 12.85
N ASP A 20 7.31 7.18 12.07
CA ASP A 20 8.70 7.26 12.48
C ASP A 20 9.16 8.72 12.55
N ALA A 21 10.22 8.98 13.32
CA ALA A 21 10.77 10.33 13.49
C ALA A 21 11.48 10.89 12.25
N LEU A 22 11.13 10.46 11.03
CA LEU A 22 11.70 11.00 9.80
C LEU A 22 11.29 12.47 9.61
N GLN A 23 12.28 13.32 9.35
CA GLN A 23 12.11 14.79 9.31
C GLN A 23 11.08 15.28 8.27
N SER A 24 10.91 14.55 7.17
CA SER A 24 9.93 14.88 6.13
C SER A 24 8.49 14.77 6.65
N PHE A 25 8.17 13.78 7.49
CA PHE A 25 6.85 13.65 8.12
C PHE A 25 6.61 14.76 9.14
N GLN A 26 7.59 15.06 9.99
CA GLN A 26 7.49 16.15 10.97
C GLN A 26 7.16 17.50 10.31
N THR A 27 7.74 17.74 9.13
CA THR A 27 7.49 19.00 8.41
C THR A 27 6.15 18.99 7.66
N ALA A 28 5.79 17.85 7.10
CA ALA A 28 4.59 17.70 6.27
C ALA A 28 3.29 17.61 7.08
N LEU A 29 3.36 17.09 8.31
CA LEU A 29 2.19 16.77 9.13
C LEU A 29 1.95 17.78 10.27
N LYS A 30 2.56 18.97 10.20
CA LYS A 30 2.39 20.04 11.21
C LYS A 30 0.94 20.46 11.45
N ASP A 31 0.10 20.28 10.43
CA ASP A 31 -1.31 20.66 10.46
C ASP A 31 -2.21 19.53 11.04
N PHE A 32 -1.63 18.37 11.40
CA PHE A 32 -2.31 17.22 12.00
C PHE A 32 -1.90 17.01 13.47
N GLU A 33 -2.69 16.24 14.23
CA GLU A 33 -2.25 15.68 15.51
C GLU A 33 -1.19 14.59 15.24
N HIS A 34 0.07 15.03 15.06
CA HIS A 34 1.18 14.18 14.65
C HIS A 34 2.06 13.77 15.84
N HIS A 35 2.10 12.47 16.10
CA HIS A 35 2.98 11.84 17.08
C HIS A 35 4.10 11.12 16.32
N PHE A 36 5.35 11.32 16.73
CA PHE A 36 6.48 10.65 16.10
C PHE A 36 7.45 10.12 17.14
N GLU A 37 7.97 8.93 16.86
CA GLU A 37 8.89 8.22 17.75
C GLU A 37 10.11 7.74 16.97
N VAL A 38 11.26 7.72 17.66
CA VAL A 38 12.49 7.12 17.12
C VAL A 38 12.43 5.64 17.47
N PHE A 39 12.15 4.80 16.48
CA PHE A 39 12.14 3.35 16.66
C PHE A 39 13.56 2.80 16.57
N GLU A 40 14.02 2.17 17.65
CA GLU A 40 15.31 1.50 17.64
C GLU A 40 15.28 0.17 16.87
N LYS A 41 16.42 -0.17 16.28
CA LYS A 41 16.55 -1.44 15.56
C LYS A 41 16.51 -2.60 16.55
N GLY A 42 15.38 -3.29 16.62
CA GLY A 42 15.22 -4.51 17.41
C GLY A 42 14.13 -4.44 18.46
N ASP A 43 13.55 -3.25 18.71
CA ASP A 43 12.51 -3.06 19.74
C ASP A 43 11.17 -3.74 19.37
N GLY A 44 11.02 -4.08 18.08
CA GLY A 44 9.89 -4.86 17.58
C GLY A 44 8.64 -4.03 17.27
N ASP A 45 8.62 -2.73 17.58
CA ASP A 45 7.50 -1.83 17.30
C ASP A 45 7.08 -1.84 15.82
N LEU A 46 8.06 -1.84 14.93
CA LEU A 46 7.82 -1.89 13.48
C LEU A 46 7.83 -3.32 12.90
N ARG A 47 7.83 -4.36 13.74
CA ARG A 47 7.97 -5.76 13.29
C ARG A 47 6.93 -6.11 12.23
N TRP A 48 5.66 -5.81 12.47
CA TRP A 48 4.58 -6.14 11.54
C TRP A 48 4.66 -5.34 10.24
N VAL A 49 5.10 -4.07 10.30
CA VAL A 49 5.32 -3.24 9.11
C VAL A 49 6.44 -3.83 8.27
N HIS A 50 7.56 -4.21 8.88
CA HIS A 50 8.67 -4.86 8.18
C HIS A 50 8.26 -6.23 7.61
N THR A 51 7.47 -7.02 8.34
CA THR A 51 6.90 -8.28 7.83
C THR A 51 6.01 -8.03 6.62
N LEU A 52 5.13 -7.03 6.67
CA LEU A 52 4.27 -6.66 5.54
C LEU A 52 5.10 -6.26 4.32
N ILE A 53 6.09 -5.39 4.49
CA ILE A 53 7.00 -4.97 3.42
C ILE A 53 7.75 -6.17 2.83
N SER A 54 8.22 -7.09 3.68
CA SER A 54 8.88 -8.31 3.24
C SER A 54 7.94 -9.20 2.42
N ASN A 55 6.68 -9.35 2.85
CA ASN A 55 5.68 -10.11 2.12
C ASN A 55 5.36 -9.49 0.76
N VAL A 56 5.22 -8.15 0.68
CA VAL A 56 5.03 -7.44 -0.59
C VAL A 56 6.19 -7.71 -1.53
N LYS A 57 7.43 -7.57 -1.06
CA LYS A 57 8.64 -7.83 -1.88
C LYS A 57 8.67 -9.26 -2.41
N SER A 58 8.43 -10.24 -1.53
CA SER A 58 8.41 -11.66 -1.91
C SER A 58 7.29 -11.97 -2.90
N PHE A 59 6.10 -11.42 -2.71
CA PHE A 59 4.97 -11.58 -3.64
C PHE A 59 5.32 -11.04 -5.03
N VAL A 60 5.80 -9.80 -5.09
CA VAL A 60 6.10 -9.13 -6.37
C VAL A 60 7.22 -9.85 -7.12
N LEU A 61 8.32 -10.21 -6.43
CA LEU A 61 9.46 -10.91 -7.04
C LEU A 61 9.11 -12.34 -7.46
N GLY A 62 8.26 -13.04 -6.70
CA GLY A 62 7.87 -14.41 -7.01
C GLY A 62 6.80 -14.53 -8.10
N THR A 63 5.94 -13.52 -8.24
CA THR A 63 4.79 -13.57 -9.16
C THR A 63 5.14 -13.04 -10.55
N TYR A 64 5.88 -11.93 -10.64
CA TYR A 64 6.10 -11.24 -11.91
C TYR A 64 7.54 -11.39 -12.41
N HIS A 65 7.69 -11.72 -13.69
CA HIS A 65 8.99 -11.78 -14.36
C HIS A 65 9.38 -10.38 -14.85
N GLY A 66 9.80 -9.54 -13.90
CA GLY A 66 10.14 -8.15 -14.14
C GLY A 66 9.07 -7.17 -13.63
N LEU A 67 9.52 -6.00 -13.20
CA LEU A 67 8.70 -4.93 -12.62
C LEU A 67 8.59 -3.78 -13.62
N GLY A 68 7.53 -3.81 -14.43
CA GLY A 68 7.19 -2.68 -15.30
C GLY A 68 6.64 -1.53 -14.48
N LYS A 69 7.29 -0.35 -14.53
CA LYS A 69 6.82 0.86 -13.81
C LYS A 69 5.35 1.19 -14.10
N LYS A 70 4.90 0.93 -15.32
CA LYS A 70 3.52 1.11 -15.77
C LYS A 70 2.49 0.39 -14.89
N HIS A 71 2.80 -0.84 -14.46
CA HIS A 71 1.87 -1.70 -13.74
C HIS A 71 2.10 -1.70 -12.24
N LEU A 72 3.01 -0.85 -11.73
CA LEU A 72 3.43 -0.88 -10.34
C LEU A 72 2.26 -0.71 -9.36
N GLN A 73 1.34 0.19 -9.67
CA GLN A 73 0.13 0.37 -8.86
C GLN A 73 -0.75 -0.88 -8.88
N ALA A 74 -1.00 -1.47 -10.07
CA ALA A 74 -1.80 -2.68 -10.20
C ALA A 74 -1.20 -3.88 -9.43
N TYR A 75 0.14 -3.99 -9.36
CA TYR A 75 0.79 -5.01 -8.54
C TYR A 75 0.52 -4.83 -7.04
N PHE A 76 0.53 -3.58 -6.56
CA PHE A 76 0.19 -3.29 -5.17
C PHE A 76 -1.31 -3.48 -4.88
N ASP A 77 -2.17 -3.14 -5.84
CA ASP A 77 -3.61 -3.36 -5.73
C ASP A 77 -3.92 -4.87 -5.66
N GLU A 78 -3.25 -5.69 -6.48
CA GLU A 78 -3.39 -7.15 -6.42
C GLU A 78 -2.90 -7.70 -5.07
N PHE A 79 -1.75 -7.22 -4.58
CA PHE A 79 -1.27 -7.62 -3.26
C PHE A 79 -2.27 -7.26 -2.16
N ALA A 80 -2.78 -6.02 -2.15
CA ALA A 80 -3.76 -5.58 -1.17
C ALA A 80 -5.05 -6.40 -1.24
N PHE A 81 -5.54 -6.68 -2.46
CA PHE A 81 -6.72 -7.52 -2.68
C PHE A 81 -6.56 -8.90 -2.06
N ARG A 82 -5.42 -9.57 -2.33
CA ARG A 82 -5.10 -10.91 -1.82
C ARG A 82 -4.85 -10.90 -0.31
N PHE A 83 -4.06 -9.95 0.20
CA PHE A 83 -3.69 -9.86 1.62
C PHE A 83 -4.92 -9.65 2.51
N ASN A 84 -5.82 -8.76 2.13
CA ASN A 84 -7.05 -8.46 2.86
C ASN A 84 -8.06 -9.62 2.81
N ARG A 85 -7.92 -10.55 1.86
CA ARG A 85 -8.83 -11.71 1.66
C ARG A 85 -8.13 -13.05 1.89
N ARG A 86 -6.94 -13.08 2.49
CA ARG A 86 -6.10 -14.29 2.61
C ARG A 86 -6.75 -15.45 3.36
N PHE A 87 -7.79 -15.18 4.15
CA PHE A 87 -8.56 -16.20 4.88
C PHE A 87 -9.87 -16.60 4.20
N TRP A 88 -10.18 -16.04 3.02
CA TRP A 88 -11.40 -16.30 2.24
C TRP A 88 -11.05 -16.96 0.91
N GLN A 89 -10.17 -17.96 0.93
CA GLN A 89 -9.61 -18.58 -0.28
C GLN A 89 -10.70 -19.11 -1.21
N ASP A 90 -11.72 -19.77 -0.66
CA ASP A 90 -12.85 -20.32 -1.43
C ASP A 90 -13.71 -19.26 -2.14
N GLN A 91 -13.62 -17.99 -1.70
CA GLN A 91 -14.37 -16.87 -2.29
C GLN A 91 -13.51 -16.01 -3.21
N LEU A 92 -12.21 -16.28 -3.32
CA LEU A 92 -11.30 -15.37 -4.02
C LEU A 92 -11.66 -15.27 -5.50
N PHE A 93 -11.96 -16.40 -6.14
CA PHE A 93 -12.35 -16.47 -7.54
C PHE A 93 -13.66 -15.72 -7.81
N SER A 94 -14.72 -16.04 -7.06
CA SER A 94 -16.04 -15.43 -7.27
C SER A 94 -16.02 -13.91 -7.04
N ARG A 95 -15.27 -13.44 -6.04
CA ARG A 95 -15.09 -12.01 -5.77
C ARG A 95 -14.26 -11.31 -6.85
N LEU A 96 -13.22 -11.96 -7.36
CA LEU A 96 -12.44 -11.43 -8.48
C LEU A 96 -13.31 -11.33 -9.74
N ALA A 97 -14.09 -12.37 -10.05
CA ALA A 97 -15.00 -12.36 -11.19
C ALA A 97 -16.02 -11.21 -11.09
N TYR A 98 -16.61 -11.00 -9.91
CA TYR A 98 -17.51 -9.88 -9.65
C TYR A 98 -16.81 -8.52 -9.87
N ALA A 99 -15.61 -8.35 -9.31
CA ALA A 99 -14.85 -7.11 -9.46
C ALA A 99 -14.48 -6.83 -10.94
N VAL A 100 -14.14 -7.86 -11.72
CA VAL A 100 -13.84 -7.70 -13.15
C VAL A 100 -15.10 -7.32 -13.93
N MET A 101 -16.26 -7.91 -13.61
CA MET A 101 -17.54 -7.57 -14.25
C MET A 101 -17.97 -6.12 -13.99
N ASP A 102 -17.62 -5.57 -12.83
CA ASP A 102 -17.92 -4.18 -12.45
C ASP A 102 -16.84 -3.18 -12.92
N SER A 103 -15.66 -3.67 -13.30
CA SER A 103 -14.53 -2.82 -13.70
C SER A 103 -14.69 -2.26 -15.11
N HIS A 104 -13.98 -1.16 -15.37
CA HIS A 104 -13.86 -0.62 -16.72
C HIS A 104 -13.13 -1.59 -17.64
N ILE A 105 -13.56 -1.67 -18.90
CA ILE A 105 -12.92 -2.50 -19.93
C ILE A 105 -11.48 -2.02 -20.12
N LEU A 106 -10.52 -2.92 -19.86
CA LEU A 106 -9.09 -2.69 -20.12
C LEU A 106 -8.74 -3.24 -21.50
N GLY A 107 -8.34 -2.34 -22.40
CA GLY A 107 -7.89 -2.71 -23.74
C GLY A 107 -6.42 -3.15 -23.75
N TYR A 108 -6.02 -3.82 -24.83
CA TYR A 108 -4.62 -4.22 -25.05
C TYR A 108 -3.65 -3.03 -25.01
N VAL A 109 -4.08 -1.85 -25.47
CA VAL A 109 -3.30 -0.60 -25.43
C VAL A 109 -3.01 -0.19 -23.98
N ASP A 110 -4.00 -0.31 -23.10
CA ASP A 110 -3.88 0.00 -21.67
C ASP A 110 -2.95 -0.98 -20.96
N LEU A 111 -2.74 -2.18 -21.51
CA LEU A 111 -1.78 -3.16 -21.00
C LEU A 111 -0.36 -2.97 -21.55
N THR A 112 -0.18 -2.47 -22.78
CA THR A 112 1.14 -2.51 -23.43
C THR A 112 1.89 -1.19 -23.62
N ARG A 113 1.21 -0.03 -23.63
CA ARG A 113 1.87 1.29 -23.76
C ARG A 113 2.29 1.95 -22.46
#